data_AF-A0A9W8AX57-F1
#
_entry.id   AF-A0A9W8AX57-F1
#
_cell.length_a   1.000
_cell.length_b   1.000
_cell.length_c   1.000
_cell.angle_alpha   90.00
_cell.angle_beta   90.00
_cell.angle_gamma   90.00
#
_symmetry.space_group_name_H-M   'P 1'
#
loop_
_entity.id
_entity.type
_entity.pdbx_description
1 polymer ?
#
loop_
_entity_poly.entity_id
_entity_poly.type
_entity_poly.pdbx_seq_one_letter_code
_entity_poly.pdbx_strand_id
1 'polypeptide(L)'
;GTAKVVVHYYEDGNVQLNSNKVFTFELDQALQSDPEALASATLRKIKQGEKEFQLALNDSYHQLAESTFKGLRRNLPVTRNKVDWDKILGYKLGSELLTKE
;
A
#
# COMPACT_ATOMS: atom_id res chain seq x y z
N GLY A 1 -14.00 -9.77 15.48
CA GLY A 1 -14.70 -8.88 14.53
C GLY A 1 -13.87 -8.67 13.27
N THR A 2 -14.45 -8.07 12.23
CA THR A 2 -13.73 -7.79 10.97
C THR A 2 -14.05 -6.36 10.52
N ALA A 3 -13.02 -5.56 10.23
CA ALA A 3 -13.18 -4.27 9.56
C ALA A 3 -12.93 -4.45 8.06
N LYS A 4 -13.75 -3.77 7.24
CA LYS A 4 -13.65 -3.78 5.78
C LYS A 4 -13.70 -2.35 5.27
N VAL A 5 -12.82 -2.02 4.34
CA VAL A 5 -12.75 -0.73 3.66
C VAL A 5 -12.75 -0.98 2.17
N VAL A 6 -13.72 -0.38 1.47
CA VAL A 6 -13.83 -0.41 0.01
C VAL A 6 -13.87 1.03 -0.48
N VAL A 7 -12.95 1.38 -1.38
CA VAL A 7 -12.87 2.70 -2.00
C VAL A 7 -12.82 2.52 -3.50
N HIS A 8 -13.59 3.34 -4.23
CA HIS A 8 -13.59 3.37 -5.68
C HIS A 8 -13.45 4.81 -6.15
N TYR A 9 -12.38 5.07 -6.89
CA TYR A 9 -12.12 6.35 -7.54
C TYR A 9 -12.14 6.15 -9.05
N TYR A 10 -12.88 7.00 -9.76
CA TYR A 10 -13.18 6.81 -11.19
C TYR A 10 -13.04 8.09 -12.04
N GLU A 11 -12.42 9.14 -11.52
CA GLU A 11 -12.09 10.33 -12.29
C GLU A 11 -10.71 10.14 -12.95
N ASP A 12 -10.64 10.28 -14.29
CA ASP A 12 -9.45 10.03 -15.11
C ASP A 12 -8.83 8.63 -15.00
N GLY A 13 -9.61 7.63 -14.59
CA GLY A 13 -9.16 6.25 -14.48
C GLY A 13 -10.16 5.37 -13.71
N ASN A 14 -9.77 4.15 -13.38
CA ASN A 14 -10.53 3.28 -12.49
C ASN A 14 -9.58 2.64 -11.47
N VAL A 15 -9.64 3.11 -10.23
CA VAL A 15 -8.78 2.65 -9.13
C VAL A 15 -9.65 2.20 -7.97
N GLN A 16 -9.37 1.00 -7.46
CA GLN A 16 -10.13 0.42 -6.35
C GLN A 16 -9.18 -0.05 -5.24
N LEU A 17 -9.59 0.22 -4.00
CA LEU A 17 -9.03 -0.38 -2.80
C LEU A 17 -10.08 -1.31 -2.20
N ASN A 18 -9.68 -2.54 -1.89
CA ASN A 18 -10.47 -3.45 -1.08
C ASN A 18 -9.56 -4.01 0.03
N SER A 19 -9.84 -3.65 1.27
CA SER A 19 -9.03 -4.03 2.42
C SER A 19 -9.90 -4.62 3.53
N ASN A 20 -9.41 -5.71 4.12
CA ASN A 20 -10.07 -6.43 5.20
C ASN A 20 -9.06 -6.75 6.29
N LYS A 21 -9.42 -6.48 7.55
CA LYS A 21 -8.64 -6.89 8.72
C LYS A 21 -9.54 -7.58 9.73
N VAL A 22 -9.12 -8.78 10.15
CA VAL A 22 -9.78 -9.53 11.21
C VAL A 22 -9.10 -9.18 12.53
N PHE A 23 -9.91 -8.94 13.56
CA PHE A 23 -9.43 -8.65 14.92
C PHE A 23 -10.08 -9.61 15.90
N THR A 24 -9.26 -10.10 16.81
CA THR A 24 -9.69 -10.85 17.98
C THR A 24 -9.12 -10.13 19.19
N PHE A 25 -9.94 -9.87 20.18
CA PHE A 25 -9.52 -9.30 21.44
C PHE A 25 -10.20 -10.04 22.57
N GLU A 26 -9.46 -10.24 23.65
CA GLU A 26 -9.97 -10.84 24.87
C GLU A 26 -10.48 -9.75 25.81
N LEU A 27 -11.57 -10.08 26.50
CA LEU A 27 -12.18 -9.25 27.52
C LEU A 27 -11.99 -9.95 28.87
N ASP A 28 -11.80 -9.15 29.91
CA ASP A 28 -11.66 -9.67 31.26
C ASP A 28 -12.97 -10.32 31.72
N GLN A 29 -12.89 -11.57 32.17
CA GLN A 29 -14.03 -12.34 32.65
C GLN A 29 -14.63 -11.72 33.91
N ALA A 30 -13.84 -11.00 34.71
CA ALA A 30 -14.33 -10.31 35.90
C ALA A 30 -15.37 -9.21 35.59
N LEU A 31 -15.37 -8.67 34.37
CA LEU A 31 -16.30 -7.63 33.93
C LEU A 31 -17.67 -8.20 33.50
N GLN A 32 -17.83 -9.52 33.42
CA GLN A 32 -19.11 -10.12 32.99
C GLN A 32 -20.25 -9.89 33.98
N SER A 33 -19.93 -9.63 35.26
CA SER A 33 -20.91 -9.33 36.30
C SER A 33 -21.48 -7.91 36.23
N ASP A 34 -20.80 -6.99 35.53
CA ASP A 34 -21.24 -5.60 35.31
C ASP A 34 -21.40 -5.31 33.80
N PRO A 35 -22.64 -5.32 33.30
CA PRO A 35 -22.93 -5.08 31.88
C PRO A 35 -22.43 -3.72 31.37
N GLU A 36 -22.42 -2.66 32.18
CA GLU A 36 -22.01 -1.32 31.76
C GLU A 36 -20.49 -1.25 31.60
N ALA A 37 -19.75 -1.80 32.58
CA ALA A 37 -18.31 -1.89 32.49
C ALA A 37 -17.85 -2.76 31.31
N LEU A 38 -18.52 -3.89 31.07
CA LEU A 38 -18.24 -4.77 29.91
C LEU A 38 -18.44 -4.05 28.58
N ALA A 39 -19.56 -3.32 28.42
CA ALA A 39 -19.83 -2.54 27.21
C ALA A 39 -18.76 -1.48 26.97
N SER A 40 -18.37 -0.73 28.01
CA SER A 40 -17.34 0.30 27.92
C SER A 40 -15.96 -0.27 27.54
N ALA A 41 -15.59 -1.43 28.11
CA ALA A 41 -14.33 -2.12 27.81
C ALA A 41 -14.30 -2.65 26.37
N THR A 42 -15.42 -3.21 25.92
CA THR A 42 -15.60 -3.70 24.53
C THR A 42 -15.43 -2.55 23.52
N LEU A 43 -16.10 -1.42 23.75
CA LEU A 43 -15.99 -0.24 22.89
C LEU A 43 -14.56 0.29 22.82
N ARG A 44 -13.83 0.32 23.95
CA ARG A 44 -12.42 0.71 23.97
C ARG A 44 -11.56 -0.22 23.10
N LYS A 45 -11.77 -1.53 23.18
CA LYS A 45 -11.02 -2.51 22.36
C LYS A 45 -11.34 -2.37 20.87
N ILE A 46 -12.60 -2.18 20.50
CA ILE A 46 -13.00 -1.93 19.10
C ILE A 46 -12.33 -0.66 18.58
N LYS A 47 -12.44 0.46 19.31
CA LYS A 47 -11.82 1.74 18.94
C LYS A 47 -10.32 1.63 18.75
N GLN A 48 -9.64 0.88 19.62
CA GLN A 48 -8.21 0.63 19.50
C GLN A 48 -7.89 -0.16 18.22
N GLY A 49 -8.61 -1.26 17.97
CA GLY A 49 -8.40 -2.09 16.77
C GLY A 49 -8.64 -1.32 15.46
N GLU A 50 -9.66 -0.47 15.42
CA GLU A 50 -9.94 0.41 14.27
C GLU A 50 -8.85 1.45 14.07
N LYS A 51 -8.39 2.09 15.15
CA LYS A 51 -7.27 3.05 15.08
C LYS A 51 -6.00 2.40 14.54
N GLU A 52 -5.65 1.22 15.03
CA GLU A 52 -4.49 0.47 14.55
C GLU A 52 -4.62 0.07 13.08
N PHE A 53 -5.83 -0.26 12.62
CA PHE A 53 -6.08 -0.55 11.22
C PHE A 53 -5.91 0.68 10.33
N GLN A 54 -6.46 1.82 10.74
CA GLN A 54 -6.32 3.08 9.99
C GLN A 54 -4.85 3.51 9.89
N LEU A 55 -4.09 3.44 10.99
CA LEU A 55 -2.66 3.76 10.97
C LEU A 55 -1.88 2.81 10.07
N ALA A 56 -2.12 1.49 10.18
CA ALA A 56 -1.47 0.51 9.33
C ALA A 56 -1.79 0.70 7.83
N LEU A 57 -3.01 1.11 7.49
CA LEU A 57 -3.38 1.46 6.11
C LEU A 57 -2.55 2.65 5.60
N ASN A 58 -2.45 3.72 6.39
CA ASN A 58 -1.66 4.90 6.01
C ASN A 58 -0.17 4.54 5.81
N ASP A 59 0.42 3.80 6.73
CA ASP A 59 1.82 3.37 6.63
C ASP A 59 2.05 2.47 5.40
N SER A 60 1.10 1.56 5.12
CA SER A 60 1.14 0.71 3.93
C SER A 60 1.11 1.54 2.65
N TYR A 61 0.30 2.60 2.59
CA TYR A 61 0.26 3.51 1.45
C TYR A 61 1.55 4.29 1.26
N HIS A 62 2.18 4.75 2.35
CA HIS A 62 3.51 5.35 2.29
C HIS A 62 4.56 4.37 1.73
N GLN A 63 4.56 3.13 2.24
CA GLN A 63 5.48 2.09 1.76
C GLN A 63 5.27 1.75 0.28
N LEU A 64 4.01 1.65 -0.17
CA LEU A 64 3.66 1.40 -1.57
C LEU A 64 4.21 2.49 -2.48
N ALA A 65 4.01 3.76 -2.10
CA ALA A 65 4.47 4.92 -2.86
C ALA A 65 6.00 5.02 -2.95
N GLU A 66 6.69 4.75 -1.83
CA GLU A 66 8.14 4.97 -1.77
C GLU A 66 8.98 3.81 -2.26
N SER A 67 8.50 2.56 -2.08
CA SER A 67 9.27 1.35 -2.34
C SER A 67 8.64 0.52 -3.45
N THR A 68 7.44 -0.02 -3.23
CA THR A 68 6.85 -1.04 -4.11
C THR A 68 6.64 -0.53 -5.53
N PHE A 69 6.04 0.65 -5.70
CA PHE A 69 5.82 1.21 -7.04
C PHE A 69 7.12 1.61 -7.75
N LYS A 70 8.12 2.11 -7.01
CA LYS A 70 9.45 2.40 -7.58
C LYS A 70 10.19 1.13 -8.02
N GLY A 71 9.94 0.01 -7.34
CA GLY A 71 10.46 -1.30 -7.72
C GLY A 71 9.90 -1.82 -9.04
N LEU A 72 8.63 -1.49 -9.35
CA LEU A 72 8.02 -1.82 -10.64
C LEU A 72 8.50 -0.90 -11.76
N ARG A 73 8.48 0.42 -11.53
CA ARG A 73 8.94 1.41 -12.50
C ARG A 73 9.57 2.60 -11.79
N ARG A 74 10.82 2.87 -12.15
CA ARG A 74 11.55 4.05 -11.66
C ARG A 74 11.09 5.31 -12.40
N ASN A 75 11.07 6.43 -11.70
CA ASN A 75 10.79 7.75 -12.30
C ASN A 75 11.88 8.17 -13.30
N LEU A 76 13.13 7.76 -13.05
CA LEU A 76 14.27 7.97 -13.96
C LEU A 76 15.10 6.68 -14.08
N PRO A 77 15.77 6.49 -15.23
CA PRO A 77 16.82 5.49 -15.39
C PRO A 77 17.86 5.52 -14.25
N VAL A 78 18.62 4.44 -14.09
CA VAL A 78 19.69 4.34 -13.06
C VAL A 78 20.67 5.50 -13.14
N THR A 79 20.93 6.00 -14.35
CA THR A 79 21.80 7.16 -14.63
C THR A 79 21.28 8.49 -14.10
N ARG A 80 20.03 8.54 -13.59
CA ARG A 80 19.33 9.76 -13.14
C ARG A 80 19.17 10.84 -14.20
N ASN A 81 19.27 10.48 -15.47
CA ASN A 81 18.99 11.35 -16.61
C ASN A 81 17.84 10.79 -17.45
N LYS A 82 17.11 11.65 -18.15
CA LYS A 82 16.15 11.20 -19.16
C LYS A 82 16.88 10.37 -20.22
N VAL A 83 16.15 9.45 -20.84
CA VAL A 83 16.68 8.62 -21.91
C VAL A 83 17.08 9.52 -23.09
N ASP A 84 18.33 9.37 -23.54
CA ASP A 84 18.86 10.02 -24.72
C ASP A 84 18.65 9.07 -25.91
N TRP A 85 17.63 9.36 -26.70
CA TRP A 85 17.22 8.50 -27.83
C TRP A 85 18.25 8.51 -28.96
N ASP A 86 18.94 9.63 -29.18
CA ASP A 86 19.96 9.76 -30.24
C ASP A 86 21.16 8.86 -29.95
N LYS A 87 21.60 8.83 -28.69
CA LYS A 87 22.66 7.89 -28.26
C LYS A 87 22.23 6.44 -28.42
N ILE A 88 21.00 6.09 -28.09
CA ILE A 88 20.50 4.71 -28.24
C ILE A 88 20.50 4.27 -29.71
N LEU A 89 20.02 5.12 -30.63
CA LEU A 89 20.06 4.83 -32.06
C LEU A 89 21.50 4.69 -32.57
N GLY A 90 22.40 5.59 -32.15
CA GLY A 90 23.81 5.56 -32.51
C GLY A 90 24.50 4.26 -32.06
N TYR A 91 24.29 3.82 -30.81
CA TYR A 91 24.84 2.55 -30.32
C TYR A 91 24.26 1.34 -31.06
N LYS A 92 22.96 1.37 -31.40
CA LYS A 92 22.32 0.30 -32.16
C LYS A 92 22.93 0.17 -33.57
N LEU A 93 23.03 1.28 -34.30
CA LEU A 93 23.70 1.27 -35.62
C LEU A 93 25.14 0.80 -35.52
N GLY A 94 25.90 1.30 -34.53
CA GLY A 94 27.28 0.86 -34.29
C GLY A 94 27.38 -0.65 -34.05
N SER A 95 26.47 -1.22 -33.27
CA SER A 95 26.42 -2.67 -33.04
C SER A 95 26.05 -3.49 -34.28
N GLU A 96 25.12 -2.99 -35.11
CA GLU A 96 24.71 -3.64 -36.36
C GLU A 96 25.80 -3.59 -37.44
N LEU A 97 26.62 -2.54 -37.45
CA LEU A 97 27.78 -2.42 -38.33
C LEU A 97 28.90 -3.40 -37.93
N LEU A 98 29.15 -3.56 -36.63
CA LEU A 98 30.16 -4.49 -36.09
C LEU A 98 29.76 -5.97 -36.20
N THR A 99 28.48 -6.29 -36.41
CA THR A 99 28.01 -7.68 -36.60
C THR A 99 27.95 -8.11 -38.07
N LYS A 100 28.21 -7.21 -39.01
CA LYS A 100 28.20 -7.48 -40.46
C LYS A 100 29.60 -7.71 -41.07
N GLU A 101 30.65 -7.62 -40.25
CA GLU A 101 32.00 -8.11 -40.57
C GLU A 101 32.25 -9.45 -39.87
#